data_AF-A0AA97DFT0-F1
#
_entry.id   AF-A0AA97DFT0-F1
#
_cell.length_a   1.000
_cell.length_b   1.000
_cell.length_c   1.000
_cell.angle_alpha   90.00
_cell.angle_beta   90.00
_cell.angle_gamma   90.00
#
_symmetry.space_group_name_H-M   'P 1'
#
loop_
_entity.id
_entity.type
_entity.pdbx_description
1 polymer ?
#
loop_
_entity_poly.entity_id
_entity_poly.type
_entity_poly.pdbx_seq_one_letter_code
_entity_poly.pdbx_strand_id
1 'polypeptide(L)'
;MSQSFKYRKFLESKWFLMVTMTTILYFLSLPYLYFGIDIFLMITAGAIFNIGFNSLFLLYAGSFNRKRIDLTKGGFGNTQGTSATQFLIIIPLMLFPMLLFWVFEKYLGHNFGFIAIAAVGVICLLLKKNAMNFIEKKYIKDKYAMINAFGKEA
;
A
#
# COMPACT_ATOMS: atom_id res chain seq x y z
N MET A 1 13.86 25.50 -10.70
CA MET A 1 12.47 25.58 -11.19
C MET A 1 11.85 24.19 -11.15
N SER A 2 11.02 23.88 -10.14
CA SER A 2 10.30 22.60 -10.13
C SER A 2 9.11 22.71 -11.07
N GLN A 3 9.05 21.82 -12.07
CA GLN A 3 7.89 21.72 -12.96
C GLN A 3 6.62 21.56 -12.12
N SER A 4 5.52 22.22 -12.53
CA SER A 4 4.20 22.05 -11.94
C SER A 4 3.68 20.63 -12.19
N PHE A 5 4.20 19.66 -11.44
CA PHE A 5 3.76 18.29 -11.53
C PHE A 5 2.33 18.18 -11.00
N LYS A 6 1.44 17.58 -11.78
CA LYS A 6 0.11 17.21 -11.30
C LYS A 6 0.28 16.11 -10.25
N TYR A 7 -0.15 16.37 -9.01
CA TYR A 7 -0.09 15.38 -7.91
C TYR A 7 -0.75 14.06 -8.30
N ARG A 8 -1.83 14.11 -9.09
CA ARG A 8 -2.44 12.93 -9.68
C ARG A 8 -1.46 12.01 -10.41
N LYS A 9 -0.64 12.54 -11.32
CA LYS A 9 0.31 11.74 -12.10
C LYS A 9 1.35 11.10 -11.19
N PHE A 10 1.83 11.83 -10.19
CA PHE A 10 2.79 11.30 -9.21
C PHE A 10 2.21 10.14 -8.39
N LEU A 11 0.99 10.29 -7.88
CA LEU A 11 0.32 9.23 -7.12
C LEU A 11 0.01 8.01 -7.99
N GLU A 12 -0.41 8.22 -9.24
CA GLU A 12 -0.63 7.14 -10.20
C GLU A 12 0.66 6.39 -10.56
N SER A 13 1.79 7.10 -10.76
CA SER A 13 3.08 6.45 -10.99
C SER A 13 3.54 5.61 -9.80
N LYS A 14 3.36 6.10 -8.57
CA LYS A 14 3.66 5.32 -7.36
C LYS A 14 2.79 4.08 -7.24
N TRP A 15 1.48 4.24 -7.48
CA TRP A 15 0.55 3.12 -7.50
C TRP A 15 0.97 2.07 -8.54
N PHE A 16 1.27 2.50 -9.77
CA PHE A 16 1.69 1.62 -10.85
C PHE A 16 2.96 0.84 -10.50
N LEU A 17 3.96 1.51 -9.89
CA LEU A 17 5.19 0.84 -9.46
C LEU A 17 4.88 -0.29 -8.48
N MET A 18 4.04 -0.05 -7.47
CA MET A 18 3.66 -1.08 -6.50
C MET A 18 2.92 -2.25 -7.17
N VAL A 19 1.96 -1.98 -8.05
CA VAL A 19 1.19 -3.02 -8.75
C VAL A 19 2.08 -3.88 -9.64
N THR A 20 3.00 -3.27 -10.39
CA THR A 20 3.94 -3.99 -11.25
C THR A 20 4.84 -4.91 -10.41
N MET A 21 5.34 -4.42 -9.27
CA MET A 21 6.16 -5.24 -8.37
C MET A 21 5.37 -6.41 -7.77
N THR A 22 4.14 -6.18 -7.29
CA THR A 22 3.28 -7.26 -6.79
C THR A 22 2.97 -8.28 -7.88
N THR A 23 2.75 -7.83 -9.12
CA THR A 23 2.48 -8.71 -10.26
C THR A 23 3.69 -9.61 -10.56
N ILE A 24 4.90 -9.05 -10.58
CA ILE A 24 6.14 -9.83 -10.78
C ILE A 24 6.31 -10.87 -9.67
N LEU A 25 6.12 -10.48 -8.40
CA LEU A 25 6.21 -11.40 -7.26
C LEU A 25 5.13 -12.50 -7.31
N TYR A 26 3.93 -12.17 -7.79
CA TYR A 26 2.88 -13.14 -8.00
C TYR A 26 3.28 -14.17 -9.07
N PHE A 27 3.82 -13.74 -10.21
CA PHE A 27 4.35 -14.69 -11.21
C PHE A 27 5.50 -15.54 -10.66
N LEU A 28 6.37 -14.96 -9.84
CA LEU A 28 7.45 -15.70 -9.19
C LEU A 28 6.93 -16.73 -8.16
N SER A 29 5.69 -16.57 -7.69
CA SER A 29 5.05 -17.52 -6.78
C SER A 29 4.43 -18.74 -7.47
N LEU A 30 4.43 -18.82 -8.80
CA LEU A 30 3.92 -19.99 -9.54
C LEU A 30 4.49 -21.35 -9.10
N PRO A 31 5.79 -21.50 -8.72
CA PRO A 31 6.31 -22.76 -8.20
C PRO A 31 5.62 -23.25 -6.92
N TYR A 32 4.92 -22.38 -6.17
CA TYR A 32 4.18 -22.77 -4.97
C TYR A 32 2.97 -23.65 -5.26
N LEU A 33 2.52 -23.75 -6.51
CA LEU A 33 1.48 -24.70 -6.92
C LEU A 33 1.86 -26.15 -6.61
N TYR A 34 3.16 -26.48 -6.59
CA TYR A 34 3.65 -27.81 -6.22
C TYR A 34 3.37 -28.17 -4.74
N PHE A 35 3.31 -27.18 -3.85
CA PHE A 35 3.07 -27.40 -2.42
C PHE A 35 1.59 -27.49 -2.04
N GLY A 36 0.68 -27.14 -2.95
CA GLY A 36 -0.76 -27.26 -2.75
C GLY A 36 -1.55 -26.11 -3.38
N ILE A 37 -2.75 -26.43 -3.85
CA ILE A 37 -3.67 -25.46 -4.49
C ILE A 37 -4.16 -24.42 -3.46
N ASP A 38 -4.37 -24.82 -2.21
CA ASP A 38 -4.84 -23.91 -1.16
C ASP A 38 -3.85 -22.79 -0.86
N ILE A 39 -2.54 -23.12 -0.84
CA ILE A 39 -1.46 -22.15 -0.63
C ILE A 39 -1.42 -21.16 -1.80
N PHE A 40 -1.59 -21.66 -3.02
CA PHE A 40 -1.61 -20.81 -4.21
C PHE A 40 -2.84 -19.88 -4.24
N LEU A 41 -4.01 -20.37 -3.84
CA LEU A 41 -5.23 -19.55 -3.70
C LEU A 41 -5.05 -18.44 -2.64
N MET A 42 -4.39 -18.75 -1.52
CA MET A 42 -4.05 -17.77 -0.49
C MET A 42 -3.13 -16.67 -1.05
N ILE A 43 -2.08 -17.04 -1.77
CA ILE A 43 -1.15 -16.08 -2.39
C ILE A 43 -1.88 -15.22 -3.43
N THR A 44 -2.77 -15.82 -4.22
CA THR A 44 -3.59 -15.12 -5.22
C THR A 44 -4.51 -14.09 -4.56
N ALA A 45 -5.24 -14.48 -3.51
CA ALA A 45 -6.09 -13.56 -2.76
C ALA A 45 -5.27 -12.42 -2.12
N GLY A 46 -4.11 -12.74 -1.56
CA GLY A 46 -3.18 -11.76 -1.00
C GLY A 46 -2.61 -10.79 -2.03
N ALA A 47 -2.33 -11.25 -3.25
CA ALA A 47 -1.87 -10.41 -4.36
C ALA A 47 -2.96 -9.42 -4.80
N ILE A 48 -4.20 -9.89 -4.96
CA ILE A 48 -5.36 -9.05 -5.30
C ILE A 48 -5.59 -7.99 -4.21
N PHE A 49 -5.52 -8.38 -2.94
CA PHE A 49 -5.63 -7.47 -1.81
C PHE A 49 -4.50 -6.44 -1.77
N ASN A 50 -3.27 -6.85 -2.11
CA ASN A 50 -2.13 -5.93 -2.17
C ASN A 50 -2.31 -4.87 -3.26
N ILE A 51 -2.73 -5.30 -4.45
CA ILE A 51 -2.99 -4.40 -5.59
C ILE A 51 -4.15 -3.46 -5.29
N GLY A 52 -5.22 -3.94 -4.67
CA GLY A 52 -6.43 -3.18 -4.37
C GLY A 52 -6.34 -2.29 -3.13
N PHE A 53 -6.27 -2.91 -1.95
CA PHE A 53 -6.35 -2.21 -0.67
C PHE A 53 -4.99 -1.68 -0.21
N ASN A 54 -3.97 -2.53 -0.10
CA ASN A 54 -2.69 -2.10 0.49
C ASN A 54 -2.04 -0.97 -0.29
N SER A 55 -2.08 -1.01 -1.62
CA SER A 55 -1.52 0.05 -2.46
C SER A 55 -2.19 1.41 -2.21
N LEU A 56 -3.52 1.46 -2.08
CA LEU A 56 -4.28 2.68 -1.81
C LEU A 56 -4.10 3.16 -0.38
N PHE A 57 -4.14 2.25 0.58
CA PHE A 57 -3.91 2.56 1.98
C PHE A 57 -2.50 3.10 2.21
N LEU A 58 -1.49 2.49 1.59
CA LEU A 58 -0.11 2.96 1.70
C LEU A 58 0.08 4.35 1.08
N LEU A 59 -0.58 4.65 -0.03
CA LEU A 59 -0.58 6.01 -0.60
C LEU A 59 -1.24 7.02 0.35
N TYR A 60 -2.38 6.67 0.93
CA TYR A 60 -3.03 7.53 1.93
C TYR A 60 -2.15 7.73 3.16
N ALA A 61 -1.61 6.65 3.72
CA ALA A 61 -0.76 6.65 4.89
C ALA A 61 0.56 7.42 4.64
N GLY A 62 1.08 7.36 3.42
CA GLY A 62 2.23 8.11 2.97
C GLY A 62 2.04 9.63 3.02
N SER A 63 0.81 10.16 3.08
CA SER A 63 0.56 11.59 3.25
C SER A 63 0.90 12.09 4.66
N PHE A 64 0.99 11.19 5.65
CA PHE A 64 1.29 11.52 7.04
C PHE A 64 2.80 11.52 7.33
N ASN A 65 3.62 10.99 6.43
CA ASN A 65 5.07 11.04 6.57
C ASN A 65 5.59 12.44 6.23
N ARG A 66 5.99 13.20 7.25
CA ARG A 66 6.47 14.59 7.15
C ARG A 66 8.00 14.74 7.27
N LYS A 67 8.75 13.64 7.39
CA LYS A 67 10.22 13.69 7.54
C LYS A 67 10.90 13.89 6.20
N ARG A 68 11.94 14.74 6.17
CA ARG A 68 12.80 14.92 5.00
C ARG A 68 13.60 13.64 4.80
N ILE A 69 13.73 13.18 3.56
CA ILE A 69 14.72 12.15 3.22
C ILE A 69 15.91 12.89 2.63
N ASP A 70 17.04 12.89 3.32
CA ASP A 70 18.30 13.42 2.78
C ASP A 70 18.80 12.48 1.68
N LEU A 71 18.87 12.99 0.45
CA LEU A 71 19.32 12.26 -0.75
C LEU A 71 20.85 12.15 -0.83
N THR A 72 21.56 12.89 0.01
CA THR A 72 23.04 13.00 -0.01
C THR A 72 23.71 11.91 0.85
N LYS A 73 22.96 11.27 1.75
CA LYS A 73 23.42 10.11 2.53
C LYS A 73 23.16 8.80 1.77
N GLY A 74 24.17 7.92 1.73
CA GLY A 74 24.10 6.62 1.08
C GLY A 74 22.89 5.76 1.52
N GLY A 75 22.25 5.10 0.56
CA GLY A 75 20.97 4.40 0.74
C GLY A 75 20.97 3.22 1.72
N PHE A 76 22.14 2.71 2.11
CA PHE A 76 22.27 1.57 3.03
C PHE A 76 22.37 1.96 4.53
N GLY A 77 22.25 3.25 4.86
CA GLY A 77 22.30 3.73 6.26
C GLY A 77 21.37 4.91 6.56
N ASN A 78 20.46 5.26 5.64
CA ASN A 78 19.57 6.40 5.81
C ASN A 78 18.28 6.01 6.56
N THR A 79 18.32 6.01 7.88
CA THR A 79 17.15 5.74 8.75
C THR A 79 16.17 6.93 8.84
N GLN A 80 16.41 8.02 8.11
CA GLN A 80 15.49 9.16 8.06
C GLN A 80 14.15 8.82 7.39
N GLY A 81 14.10 7.72 6.61
CA GLY A 81 12.87 7.15 6.07
C GLY A 81 12.10 6.26 7.05
N THR A 82 12.76 5.65 8.04
CA THR A 82 12.14 4.77 9.05
C THR A 82 11.56 5.61 10.20
N SER A 83 10.43 6.28 9.94
CA SER A 83 9.67 6.96 10.99
C SER A 83 8.85 5.95 11.82
N ALA A 84 8.65 6.23 13.12
CA ALA A 84 7.70 5.49 13.96
C ALA A 84 6.29 5.39 13.33
N THR A 85 5.91 6.40 12.55
CA THR A 85 4.69 6.42 11.75
C THR A 85 4.63 5.27 10.74
N GLN A 86 5.74 4.89 10.11
CA GLN A 86 5.77 3.79 9.15
C GLN A 86 5.53 2.44 9.83
N PHE A 87 6.09 2.23 11.02
CA PHE A 87 5.80 1.05 11.83
C PHE A 87 4.33 0.98 12.23
N LEU A 88 3.76 2.12 12.64
CA LEU A 88 2.34 2.22 12.98
C LEU A 88 1.46 1.92 11.76
N ILE A 89 1.85 2.32 10.55
CA ILE A 89 1.14 2.04 9.29
C ILE A 89 1.20 0.55 8.90
N ILE A 90 2.32 -0.13 9.17
CA ILE A 90 2.48 -1.56 8.87
C ILE A 90 1.54 -2.43 9.70
N ILE A 91 1.27 -2.06 10.95
CA ILE A 91 0.40 -2.83 11.86
C ILE A 91 -1.00 -3.06 11.25
N PRO A 92 -1.76 -2.03 10.82
CA PRO A 92 -3.04 -2.21 10.13
C PRO A 92 -2.91 -3.01 8.83
N LEU A 93 -1.85 -2.78 8.05
CA LEU A 93 -1.64 -3.47 6.77
C LEU A 93 -1.50 -4.99 6.94
N MET A 94 -0.92 -5.44 8.06
CA MET A 94 -0.80 -6.87 8.39
C MET A 94 -2.02 -7.42 9.13
N LEU A 95 -2.51 -6.69 10.15
CA LEU A 95 -3.63 -7.15 10.98
C LEU A 95 -4.95 -7.21 10.21
N PHE A 96 -5.21 -6.24 9.34
CA PHE A 96 -6.49 -6.17 8.64
C PHE A 96 -6.78 -7.41 7.77
N PRO A 97 -5.90 -7.84 6.85
CA PRO A 97 -6.13 -9.06 6.08
C PRO A 97 -6.16 -10.32 6.96
N MET A 98 -5.35 -10.39 8.03
CA MET A 98 -5.37 -11.52 8.97
C MET A 98 -6.69 -11.64 9.74
N LEU A 99 -7.20 -10.52 10.26
CA LEU A 99 -8.48 -10.49 10.96
C LEU A 99 -9.62 -10.82 10.02
N LEU A 100 -9.59 -10.30 8.79
CA LEU A 100 -10.59 -10.59 7.78
C LEU A 100 -10.58 -12.08 7.42
N PHE A 101 -9.40 -12.67 7.23
CA PHE A 101 -9.27 -14.11 7.03
C PHE A 101 -9.87 -14.90 8.19
N TRP A 102 -9.42 -14.62 9.42
CA TRP A 102 -9.79 -15.35 10.63
C TRP A 102 -11.31 -15.30 10.91
N VAL A 103 -11.94 -14.14 10.73
CA VAL A 103 -13.39 -13.98 10.90
C VAL A 103 -14.14 -14.84 9.89
N PHE A 104 -13.81 -14.74 8.60
CA PHE A 104 -14.52 -15.48 7.56
C PHE A 104 -14.24 -16.98 7.62
N GLU A 105 -13.02 -17.38 7.95
CA GLU A 105 -12.67 -18.79 8.18
C GLU A 105 -13.50 -19.40 9.31
N LYS A 106 -13.63 -18.70 10.44
CA LYS A 106 -14.36 -19.19 11.61
C LYS A 106 -15.85 -19.45 11.35
N TYR A 107 -16.49 -18.63 10.51
CA TYR A 107 -17.94 -18.72 10.27
C TYR A 107 -18.33 -19.48 9.00
N LEU A 108 -17.49 -19.46 7.96
CA LEU A 108 -17.85 -19.95 6.61
C LEU A 108 -16.85 -20.99 6.06
N GLY A 109 -15.73 -21.22 6.74
CA GLY A 109 -14.69 -22.17 6.32
C GLY A 109 -13.56 -21.52 5.50
N HIS A 110 -12.48 -22.28 5.30
CA HIS A 110 -11.20 -21.79 4.78
C HIS A 110 -11.31 -21.11 3.40
N ASN A 111 -12.08 -21.71 2.48
CA ASN A 111 -12.25 -21.19 1.12
C ASN A 111 -12.95 -19.83 1.08
N PHE A 112 -13.87 -19.58 2.02
CA PHE A 112 -14.57 -18.30 2.12
C PHE A 112 -13.68 -17.19 2.67
N GLY A 113 -12.68 -17.52 3.50
CA GLY A 113 -11.65 -16.58 3.93
C GLY A 113 -10.87 -16.00 2.75
N PHE A 114 -10.45 -16.85 1.81
CA PHE A 114 -9.73 -16.40 0.61
C PHE A 114 -10.61 -15.54 -0.30
N ILE A 115 -11.85 -15.97 -0.52
CA ILE A 115 -12.81 -15.23 -1.36
C ILE A 115 -13.10 -13.86 -0.75
N ALA A 116 -13.26 -13.76 0.57
CA ALA A 116 -13.51 -12.49 1.23
C ALA A 116 -12.35 -11.50 1.04
N ILE A 117 -11.11 -11.94 1.20
CA ILE A 117 -9.92 -11.10 0.99
C ILE A 117 -9.82 -10.64 -0.47
N ALA A 118 -10.00 -11.58 -1.40
CA ALA A 118 -9.99 -11.27 -2.83
C ALA A 118 -11.10 -10.28 -3.19
N ALA A 119 -12.32 -10.47 -2.67
CA ALA A 119 -13.46 -9.60 -2.90
C ALA A 119 -13.20 -8.18 -2.40
N VAL A 120 -12.66 -8.02 -1.18
CA VAL A 120 -12.27 -6.71 -0.65
C VAL A 120 -11.21 -6.04 -1.53
N GLY A 121 -10.19 -6.79 -1.96
CA GLY A 121 -9.18 -6.28 -2.88
C GLY A 121 -9.77 -5.77 -4.20
N VAL A 122 -10.67 -6.53 -4.82
CA VAL A 122 -11.35 -6.13 -6.05
C VAL A 122 -12.23 -4.90 -5.83
N ILE A 123 -13.03 -4.86 -4.76
CA ILE A 123 -13.88 -3.70 -4.44
C ILE A 123 -13.04 -2.44 -4.26
N CYS A 124 -11.92 -2.52 -3.55
CA CYS A 124 -11.01 -1.38 -3.37
C CYS A 124 -10.37 -0.94 -4.71
N LEU A 125 -10.04 -1.89 -5.58
CA LEU A 125 -9.52 -1.59 -6.91
C LEU A 125 -10.56 -0.86 -7.78
N LEU A 126 -11.82 -1.28 -7.75
CA LEU A 126 -12.92 -0.59 -8.44
C LEU A 126 -13.11 0.84 -7.92
N LEU A 127 -13.01 1.03 -6.61
CA LEU A 127 -13.12 2.34 -5.95
C LEU A 127 -11.85 3.20 -6.06
N LYS A 128 -10.79 2.72 -6.71
CA LYS A 128 -9.49 3.41 -6.87
C LYS A 128 -9.65 4.86 -7.33
N LYS A 129 -10.51 5.13 -8.32
CA LYS A 129 -10.65 6.49 -8.89
C LYS A 129 -11.07 7.49 -7.80
N ASN A 130 -12.04 7.10 -6.97
CA ASN A 130 -12.57 7.91 -5.88
C ASN A 130 -11.54 8.05 -4.75
N ALA A 131 -10.90 6.94 -4.37
CA ALA A 131 -9.84 6.93 -3.37
C ALA A 131 -8.67 7.84 -3.77
N MET A 132 -8.22 7.76 -5.03
CA MET A 132 -7.11 8.56 -5.54
C MET A 132 -7.45 10.06 -5.59
N ASN A 133 -8.70 10.44 -5.89
CA ASN A 133 -9.16 11.83 -5.80
C ASN A 133 -9.13 12.35 -4.35
N PHE A 134 -9.53 11.51 -3.40
CA PHE A 134 -9.49 11.84 -1.98
C PHE A 134 -8.05 12.02 -1.48
N ILE A 135 -7.17 11.08 -1.84
CA ILE A 135 -5.74 11.12 -1.51
C ILE A 135 -5.11 12.38 -2.11
N GLU A 136 -5.37 12.69 -3.38
CA GLU A 136 -4.84 13.90 -4.01
C GLU A 136 -5.22 15.18 -3.26
N LYS A 137 -6.50 15.35 -2.89
CA LYS A 137 -6.96 16.49 -2.08
C LYS A 137 -6.24 16.56 -0.73
N LYS A 138 -6.04 15.41 -0.08
CA LYS A 138 -5.32 15.31 1.18
C LYS A 138 -3.85 15.74 1.04
N TYR A 139 -3.16 15.26 0.00
CA TYR A 139 -1.79 15.65 -0.31
C TYR A 139 -1.64 17.14 -0.61
N ILE A 140 -2.59 17.73 -1.34
CA ILE A 140 -2.58 19.17 -1.64
C ILE A 140 -2.84 19.98 -0.36
N LYS A 141 -3.79 19.57 0.49
CA LYS A 141 -4.07 20.23 1.78
C LYS A 141 -2.87 20.18 2.72
N ASP A 142 -2.21 19.03 2.80
CA ASP A 142 -1.07 18.81 3.68
C ASP A 142 0.24 19.41 3.12
N LYS A 143 0.26 19.90 1.87
CA LYS A 143 1.42 20.54 1.22
C LYS A 143 2.00 21.68 2.06
N TYR A 144 1.16 22.58 2.56
CA TYR A 144 1.60 23.74 3.35
C TYR A 144 2.14 23.30 4.72
N ALA A 145 1.53 22.29 5.34
CA ALA A 145 2.02 21.72 6.59
C ALA A 145 3.37 21.01 6.39
N MET A 146 3.57 20.32 5.27
CA MET A 146 4.85 19.73 4.88
C MET A 146 5.94 20.79 4.68
N ILE A 147 5.65 21.84 3.91
CA ILE A 147 6.62 22.93 3.66
C ILE A 147 7.03 23.61 4.97
N ASN A 148 6.09 23.84 5.89
CA ASN A 148 6.37 24.44 7.19
C ASN A 148 7.15 23.49 8.12
N ALA A 149 6.79 22.20 8.17
CA ALA A 149 7.54 21.20 8.95
C ALA A 149 8.97 21.09 8.45
N PHE A 150 9.14 21.09 7.14
CA PHE A 150 10.44 21.17 6.49
C PHE A 150 11.19 22.43 6.91
N GLY A 151 10.61 23.63 6.75
CA GLY A 151 11.29 24.89 7.09
C GLY A 151 11.71 25.04 8.55
N LYS A 152 11.09 24.31 9.49
CA LYS A 152 11.44 24.32 10.91
C LYS A 152 12.63 23.43 11.29
N GLU A 153 13.00 22.49 10.43
CA GLU A 153 14.18 21.63 10.58
C GLU A 153 15.37 22.12 9.74
N ALA A 154 15.31 23.37 9.23
CA ALA A 154 16.37 24.02 8.45
C ALA A 154 17.28 24.89 9.33
#